data_AF-A0A382SNV5-F1
#
_entry.id   AF-A0A382SNV5-F1
#
_cell.length_a   1.000
_cell.length_b   1.000
_cell.length_c   1.000
_cell.angle_alpha   90.00
_cell.angle_beta   90.00
_cell.angle_gamma   90.00
#
_symmetry.space_group_name_H-M   'P 1'
#
loop_
_entity.id
_entity.type
_entity.pdbx_description
1 polymer ?
#
loop_
_entity_poly.entity_id
_entity_poly.type
_entity_poly.pdbx_seq_one_letter_code
_entity_poly.pdbx_strand_id
1 'polypeptide(L)'
;MRLVITFLVLFYLLPSADAEPRKPTPFQQALPGYDYQFPRDDFSHDEFRIEWWYYTGNLKDEKDRLFGYQLTFFRVGLDGADPIDNPSSWKIDHIYFAHMTVSDIHGKKFHFFERINRKGMKNAGAESDRLEVWNEDWRLTSKDNTHHLQAQENGTGLNLKLTPVKKRVLHGIEGISEKGSGSGNASHYFSFTRMETTGQIFLKGEAIPVRG
;
A
#
# COMPACT_ATOMS: atom_id res chain seq x y z
N MET A 1 59.31 -63.40 -6.52
CA MET A 1 57.96 -63.62 -5.96
C MET A 1 57.24 -62.28 -5.97
N ARG A 2 56.07 -62.23 -6.61
CA ARG A 2 55.33 -61.02 -7.02
C ARG A 2 54.57 -60.40 -5.84
N LEU A 3 54.54 -59.04 -5.80
CA LEU A 3 53.45 -58.14 -5.34
C LEU A 3 52.92 -58.35 -3.90
N VAL A 4 52.41 -57.36 -3.17
CA VAL A 4 51.28 -56.47 -3.45
C VAL A 4 51.40 -55.26 -2.53
N ILE A 5 51.35 -54.04 -3.08
CA ILE A 5 51.13 -52.82 -2.29
C ILE A 5 49.61 -52.61 -2.23
N THR A 6 49.05 -52.72 -1.03
CA THR A 6 47.63 -52.50 -0.78
C THR A 6 47.37 -51.00 -0.67
N PHE A 7 46.72 -50.41 -1.66
CA PHE A 7 46.19 -49.05 -1.56
C PHE A 7 44.87 -49.09 -0.77
N LEU A 8 44.87 -48.47 0.42
CA LEU A 8 43.66 -48.24 1.18
C LEU A 8 42.99 -46.97 0.63
N VAL A 9 41.93 -47.13 -0.16
CA VAL A 9 41.10 -46.00 -0.62
C VAL A 9 40.10 -45.69 0.50
N LEU A 10 40.33 -44.57 1.20
CA LEU A 10 39.40 -44.04 2.18
C LEU A 10 38.30 -43.28 1.44
N PHE A 11 37.12 -43.91 1.27
CA PHE A 11 35.92 -43.20 0.81
C PHE A 11 35.43 -42.28 1.93
N TYR A 12 35.67 -40.97 1.80
CA TYR A 12 34.93 -39.99 2.57
C TYR A 12 33.48 -39.98 2.04
N LEU A 13 32.56 -40.58 2.80
CA LEU A 13 31.13 -40.30 2.67
C LEU A 13 30.94 -38.82 3.02
N LEU A 14 30.82 -37.98 1.98
CA LEU A 14 30.30 -36.64 2.14
C LEU A 14 28.87 -36.78 2.71
N PRO A 15 28.53 -36.12 3.82
CA PRO A 15 27.14 -36.08 4.25
C PRO A 15 26.34 -35.45 3.10
N SER A 16 25.27 -36.11 2.68
CA SER A 16 24.25 -35.47 1.87
C SER A 16 23.87 -34.17 2.58
N ALA A 17 24.02 -33.05 1.88
CA ALA A 17 23.44 -31.81 2.33
C ALA A 17 21.92 -32.00 2.31
N ASP A 18 21.37 -32.44 3.45
CA ASP A 18 19.96 -32.25 3.72
C ASP A 18 19.72 -30.76 3.59
N ALA A 19 18.94 -30.39 2.57
CA ALA A 19 18.48 -29.03 2.41
C ALA A 19 17.70 -28.69 3.68
N GLU A 20 18.31 -27.90 4.57
CA GLU A 20 17.62 -27.25 5.68
C GLU A 20 16.28 -26.72 5.15
N PRO A 21 15.14 -27.10 5.74
CA PRO A 21 13.86 -26.55 5.32
C PRO A 21 13.95 -25.04 5.44
N ARG A 22 13.89 -24.35 4.30
CA ARG A 22 14.00 -22.90 4.15
C ARG A 22 13.04 -22.21 5.13
N LYS A 23 13.53 -21.70 6.26
CA LYS A 23 12.71 -21.08 7.31
C LYS A 23 11.91 -19.89 6.73
N PRO A 24 10.57 -19.88 6.81
CA PRO A 24 9.82 -18.65 6.59
C PRO A 24 9.07 -18.25 7.87
N THR A 25 9.20 -16.97 8.26
CA THR A 25 8.02 -16.09 8.15
C THR A 25 8.44 -14.63 7.97
N PRO A 26 8.81 -14.24 6.73
CA PRO A 26 8.79 -12.85 6.30
C PRO A 26 7.34 -12.41 6.04
N PHE A 27 6.88 -11.37 6.74
CA PHE A 27 5.51 -10.85 6.76
C PHE A 27 4.41 -11.81 7.26
N GLN A 28 3.41 -11.26 7.93
CA GLN A 28 2.21 -11.98 8.36
C GLN A 28 1.29 -12.28 7.16
N GLN A 29 0.55 -13.39 7.26
CA GLN A 29 -0.49 -13.76 6.31
C GLN A 29 -1.86 -13.27 6.81
N ALA A 30 -2.75 -12.93 5.89
CA ALA A 30 -4.13 -12.60 6.23
C ALA A 30 -4.93 -13.88 6.52
N LEU A 31 -5.06 -14.24 7.80
CA LEU A 31 -5.75 -15.44 8.27
C LEU A 31 -6.98 -15.07 9.13
N PRO A 32 -7.99 -15.95 9.23
CA PRO A 32 -9.12 -15.77 10.15
C PRO A 32 -8.70 -15.60 11.61
N GLY A 33 -9.53 -14.88 12.39
CA GLY A 33 -9.31 -14.64 13.82
C GLY A 33 -8.59 -13.32 14.15
N TYR A 34 -8.40 -12.43 13.18
CA TYR A 34 -7.86 -11.09 13.41
C TYR A 34 -8.88 -10.19 14.12
N ASP A 35 -8.48 -9.59 15.24
CA ASP A 35 -9.31 -8.65 15.99
C ASP A 35 -9.12 -7.22 15.48
N TYR A 36 -10.10 -6.73 14.71
CA TYR A 36 -10.07 -5.38 14.15
C TYR A 36 -10.38 -4.32 15.22
N GLN A 37 -9.41 -3.45 15.46
CA GLN A 37 -9.43 -2.36 16.43
C GLN A 37 -9.25 -1.04 15.71
N PHE A 38 -10.24 -0.16 15.81
CA PHE A 38 -10.20 1.17 15.20
C PHE A 38 -10.07 2.25 16.27
N PRO A 39 -9.19 3.25 16.08
CA PRO A 39 -8.60 3.65 14.80
C PRO A 39 -7.27 2.97 14.42
N ARG A 40 -6.71 2.06 15.23
CA ARG A 40 -5.41 1.40 14.94
C ARG A 40 -5.36 0.82 13.52
N ASP A 41 -6.37 0.05 13.14
CA ASP A 41 -6.44 -0.59 11.82
C ASP A 41 -6.81 0.36 10.67
N ASP A 42 -6.97 1.67 10.93
CA ASP A 42 -7.01 2.68 9.87
C ASP A 42 -5.59 3.13 9.46
N PHE A 43 -4.56 2.79 10.23
CA PHE A 43 -3.17 3.23 10.04
C PHE A 43 -2.35 2.19 9.27
N SER A 44 -1.03 2.32 9.22
CA SER A 44 -0.17 1.36 8.51
C SER A 44 0.10 0.08 9.31
N HIS A 45 0.18 -1.04 8.60
CA HIS A 45 0.43 -2.38 9.14
C HIS A 45 1.73 -2.97 8.56
N ASP A 46 2.88 -2.52 9.04
CA ASP A 46 4.23 -2.89 8.56
C ASP A 46 4.56 -4.39 8.67
N GLU A 47 3.82 -5.13 9.50
CA GLU A 47 3.91 -6.59 9.61
C GLU A 47 3.38 -7.32 8.37
N PHE A 48 2.62 -6.65 7.49
CA PHE A 48 2.15 -7.21 6.22
C PHE A 48 2.96 -6.68 5.03
N ARG A 49 3.24 -7.58 4.08
CA ARG A 49 4.06 -7.27 2.91
C ARG A 49 3.47 -6.19 2.02
N ILE A 50 2.14 -6.18 1.89
CA ILE A 50 1.41 -5.39 0.92
C ILE A 50 0.33 -4.61 1.65
N GLU A 51 0.27 -3.30 1.39
CA GLU A 51 -0.76 -2.44 1.96
C GLU A 51 -1.24 -1.39 0.93
N TRP A 52 -2.54 -1.08 0.97
CA TRP A 52 -3.19 -0.20 0.01
C TRP A 52 -4.08 0.82 0.71
N TRP A 53 -3.98 2.08 0.27
CA TRP A 53 -4.97 3.13 0.54
C TRP A 53 -5.53 3.57 -0.80
N TYR A 54 -6.79 3.24 -1.06
CA TYR A 54 -7.40 3.45 -2.37
C TYR A 54 -8.67 4.29 -2.28
N TYR A 55 -8.59 5.52 -2.77
CA TYR A 55 -9.70 6.47 -2.81
C TYR A 55 -10.16 6.68 -4.24
N THR A 56 -11.46 6.56 -4.45
CA THR A 56 -12.13 6.88 -5.71
C THR A 56 -13.42 7.62 -5.42
N GLY A 57 -13.81 8.50 -6.34
CA GLY A 57 -15.08 9.21 -6.21
C GLY A 57 -15.46 9.96 -7.47
N ASN A 58 -16.73 10.35 -7.50
CA ASN A 58 -17.30 11.21 -8.51
C ASN A 58 -17.58 12.57 -7.89
N LEU A 59 -17.33 13.62 -8.65
CA LEU A 59 -17.41 15.01 -8.21
C LEU A 59 -18.18 15.82 -9.23
N LYS A 60 -18.72 16.94 -8.78
CA LYS A 60 -19.25 17.98 -9.66
C LYS A 60 -18.97 19.38 -9.11
N ASP A 61 -18.81 20.34 -10.01
CA ASP A 61 -18.71 21.76 -9.65
C ASP A 61 -20.09 22.41 -9.48
N GLU A 62 -20.11 23.72 -9.24
CA GLU A 62 -21.34 24.52 -9.11
C GLU A 62 -22.17 24.60 -10.40
N LYS A 63 -21.57 24.32 -11.55
CA LYS A 63 -22.20 24.33 -12.88
C LYS A 63 -22.58 22.91 -13.34
N ASP A 64 -22.60 21.95 -12.43
CA ASP A 64 -22.84 20.52 -12.68
C ASP A 64 -21.85 19.88 -13.69
N ARG A 65 -20.67 20.47 -13.89
CA ARG A 65 -19.60 19.82 -14.65
C ARG A 65 -19.07 18.63 -13.86
N LEU A 66 -19.05 17.47 -14.51
CA LEU A 66 -18.71 16.20 -13.87
C LEU A 66 -17.20 15.90 -13.92
N PHE A 67 -16.70 15.36 -12.82
CA PHE A 67 -15.33 14.88 -12.70
C PHE A 67 -15.29 13.51 -12.00
N GLY A 68 -14.30 12.71 -12.33
CA GLY A 68 -13.90 11.55 -11.54
C GLY A 68 -12.52 11.78 -10.94
N TYR A 69 -12.23 11.17 -9.79
CA TYR A 69 -10.87 11.18 -9.24
C TYR A 69 -10.48 9.83 -8.67
N GLN A 70 -9.17 9.65 -8.56
CA GLN A 70 -8.53 8.57 -7.84
C GLN A 70 -7.29 9.11 -7.13
N LEU A 71 -7.05 8.68 -5.91
CA LEU A 71 -5.74 8.74 -5.28
C LEU A 71 -5.44 7.39 -4.62
N THR A 72 -4.36 6.77 -5.04
CA THR A 72 -3.90 5.47 -4.52
C THR A 72 -2.53 5.63 -3.92
N PHE A 73 -2.33 5.09 -2.72
CA PHE A 73 -1.01 4.79 -2.18
C PHE A 73 -0.90 3.27 -2.03
N PHE A 74 0.26 2.73 -2.36
CA PHE A 74 0.53 1.30 -2.31
C PHE A 74 1.95 1.08 -1.77
N ARG A 75 2.10 0.18 -0.80
CA ARG A 75 3.38 -0.16 -0.18
C ARG A 75 3.70 -1.63 -0.41
N VAL A 76 4.94 -1.92 -0.76
CA VAL A 76 5.50 -3.27 -0.85
C VAL A 76 6.74 -3.38 0.02
N GLY A 77 6.74 -4.30 0.98
CA GLY A 77 7.92 -4.72 1.71
C GLY A 77 8.83 -5.61 0.85
N LEU A 78 10.13 -5.31 0.86
CA LEU A 78 11.14 -6.00 0.05
C LEU A 78 11.92 -7.07 0.83
N ASP A 79 12.05 -6.91 2.15
CA ASP A 79 12.86 -7.82 2.96
C ASP A 79 12.13 -9.14 3.21
N GLY A 80 12.73 -10.23 2.74
CA GLY A 80 12.41 -11.61 3.11
C GLY A 80 13.62 -12.29 3.75
N ALA A 81 13.39 -13.26 4.64
CA ALA A 81 14.29 -14.23 5.28
C ALA A 81 15.63 -13.76 5.93
N ASP A 82 16.38 -12.84 5.32
CA ASP A 82 17.70 -12.36 5.76
C ASP A 82 17.77 -10.82 5.74
N PRO A 83 17.13 -10.13 6.70
CA PRO A 83 17.23 -8.68 6.81
C PRO A 83 18.69 -8.28 7.03
N ILE A 84 19.23 -7.43 6.15
CA ILE A 84 20.54 -6.82 6.36
C ILE A 84 20.38 -5.81 7.50
N ASP A 85 21.03 -6.05 8.63
CA ASP A 85 21.12 -5.08 9.72
C ASP A 85 21.96 -3.87 9.25
N ASN A 86 21.27 -2.87 8.72
CA ASN A 86 21.87 -1.68 8.14
C ASN A 86 21.17 -0.43 8.72
N PRO A 87 21.84 0.36 9.57
CA PRO A 87 21.25 1.54 10.21
C PRO A 87 21.08 2.74 9.25
N SER A 88 21.48 2.61 7.98
CA SER A 88 21.39 3.68 7.00
C SER A 88 19.95 4.09 6.72
N SER A 89 19.68 5.39 6.71
CA SER A 89 18.40 5.96 6.24
C SER A 89 18.09 5.65 4.77
N TRP A 90 19.07 5.14 4.02
CA TRP A 90 18.93 4.74 2.62
C TRP A 90 18.62 3.25 2.43
N LYS A 91 18.53 2.47 3.53
CA LYS A 91 18.06 1.08 3.50
C LYS A 91 16.69 1.02 2.82
N ILE A 92 16.47 -0.01 2.00
CA ILE A 92 15.25 -0.18 1.22
C ILE A 92 14.44 -1.33 1.81
N ASP A 93 13.73 -1.06 2.90
CA ASP A 93 12.81 -2.05 3.50
C ASP A 93 11.48 -2.12 2.74
N HIS A 94 11.06 -0.96 2.22
CA HIS A 94 9.77 -0.77 1.56
C HIS A 94 9.92 0.11 0.32
N ILE A 95 9.12 -0.19 -0.70
CA ILE A 95 8.84 0.70 -1.83
C ILE A 95 7.42 1.23 -1.71
N TYR A 96 7.26 2.52 -1.94
CA TYR A 96 6.00 3.23 -1.92
C TYR A 96 5.67 3.74 -3.32
N PHE A 97 4.49 3.38 -3.79
CA PHE A 97 3.91 3.80 -5.05
C PHE A 97 2.74 4.74 -4.76
N ALA A 98 2.55 5.74 -5.60
CA ALA A 98 1.35 6.57 -5.57
C ALA A 98 0.84 6.84 -6.99
N HIS A 99 -0.47 6.81 -7.18
CA HIS A 99 -1.14 7.12 -8.44
C HIS A 99 -2.26 8.13 -8.19
N MET A 100 -2.26 9.23 -8.94
CA MET A 100 -3.30 10.25 -8.90
C MET A 100 -3.95 10.37 -10.27
N THR A 101 -5.28 10.43 -10.31
CA THR A 101 -6.03 10.67 -11.55
C THR A 101 -7.12 11.71 -11.37
N VAL A 102 -7.38 12.46 -12.45
CA VAL A 102 -8.54 13.35 -12.59
C VAL A 102 -9.14 13.11 -13.97
N SER A 103 -10.39 12.68 -13.99
CA SER A 103 -11.20 12.50 -15.20
C SER A 103 -12.06 13.74 -15.43
N ASP A 104 -11.75 14.56 -16.43
CA ASP A 104 -12.58 15.68 -16.87
C ASP A 104 -13.56 15.19 -17.95
N ILE A 105 -14.81 14.97 -17.55
CA ILE A 105 -15.81 14.34 -18.41
C ILE A 105 -16.21 15.28 -19.55
N HIS A 106 -16.37 16.58 -19.26
CA HIS A 106 -16.75 17.56 -20.28
C HIS A 106 -15.58 17.85 -21.23
N GLY A 107 -14.36 17.98 -20.70
CA GLY A 107 -13.16 18.14 -21.49
C GLY A 107 -12.68 16.86 -22.19
N LYS A 108 -13.36 15.72 -21.95
CA LYS A 108 -13.03 14.39 -22.49
C LYS A 108 -11.57 14.01 -22.29
N LYS A 109 -11.02 14.32 -21.12
CA LYS A 109 -9.60 14.12 -20.84
C LYS A 109 -9.40 13.38 -19.53
N PHE A 110 -8.57 12.33 -19.59
CA PHE A 110 -8.07 11.61 -18.43
C PHE A 110 -6.66 12.09 -18.12
N HIS A 111 -6.46 12.61 -16.91
CA HIS A 111 -5.16 13.02 -16.40
C HIS A 111 -4.68 11.96 -15.39
N PHE A 112 -3.45 11.48 -15.55
CA PHE A 112 -2.84 10.52 -14.62
C PHE A 112 -1.39 10.89 -14.35
N PHE A 113 -0.95 10.62 -13.13
CA PHE A 113 0.42 10.82 -12.67
C PHE A 113 0.79 9.72 -11.68
N GLU A 114 2.08 9.39 -11.61
CA GLU A 114 2.60 8.33 -10.75
C GLU A 114 3.89 8.75 -10.05
N ARG A 115 4.12 8.18 -8.87
CA ARG A 115 5.38 8.33 -8.12
C ARG A 115 5.79 7.00 -7.54
N ILE A 116 7.10 6.75 -7.55
CA ILE A 116 7.72 5.58 -6.94
C ILE A 116 8.89 6.08 -6.11
N ASN A 117 8.80 5.88 -4.79
CA ASN A 117 9.80 6.35 -3.85
C ASN A 117 10.09 5.29 -2.79
N ARG A 118 11.29 5.37 -2.21
CA ARG A 118 11.66 4.66 -0.98
C ARG A 118 11.46 5.59 0.21
N LYS A 119 11.48 5.05 1.44
CA LYS A 119 11.40 5.87 2.66
C LYS A 119 12.45 6.97 2.68
N GLY A 120 13.73 6.61 2.48
CA GLY A 120 14.84 7.56 2.35
C GLY A 120 14.86 8.60 3.49
N MET A 121 15.09 9.87 3.14
CA MET A 121 14.96 11.01 4.07
C MET A 121 13.50 11.49 4.20
N LYS A 122 12.57 10.57 4.49
CA LYS A 122 11.11 10.80 4.55
C LYS A 122 10.49 11.19 3.21
N ASN A 123 11.04 10.71 2.09
CA ASN A 123 10.46 10.95 0.77
C ASN A 123 9.10 10.27 0.60
N ALA A 124 8.90 9.10 1.20
CA ALA A 124 7.60 8.42 1.23
C ALA A 124 7.45 7.62 2.51
N GLY A 125 6.22 7.30 2.88
CA GLY A 125 5.96 6.56 4.11
C GLY A 125 4.49 6.43 4.45
N ALA A 126 4.25 5.67 5.50
CA ALA A 126 2.98 5.58 6.21
C ALA A 126 3.29 5.44 7.71
N GLU A 127 2.45 6.02 8.57
CA GLU A 127 2.61 5.93 10.02
C GLU A 127 1.73 4.82 10.60
N SER A 128 2.19 4.15 11.66
CA SER A 128 1.43 3.11 12.36
C SER A 128 0.66 3.63 13.58
N ASP A 129 0.83 4.91 13.94
CA ASP A 129 0.20 5.54 15.12
C ASP A 129 -0.88 6.57 14.77
N ARG A 130 -1.02 6.91 13.48
CA ARG A 130 -2.04 7.81 12.93
C ARG A 130 -2.23 7.54 11.45
N LEU A 131 -3.37 7.95 10.90
CA LEU A 131 -3.61 7.88 9.47
C LEU A 131 -2.85 9.02 8.80
N GLU A 132 -1.64 8.70 8.37
CA GLU A 132 -0.77 9.56 7.58
C GLU A 132 0.00 8.69 6.58
N VAL A 133 -0.19 8.96 5.29
CA VAL A 133 0.49 8.28 4.18
C VAL A 133 0.95 9.33 3.19
N TRP A 134 2.18 9.23 2.71
CA TRP A 134 2.73 10.23 1.82
C TRP A 134 3.70 9.67 0.78
N ASN A 135 3.80 10.39 -0.33
CA ASN A 135 4.83 10.24 -1.34
C ASN A 135 5.17 11.65 -1.86
N GLU A 136 6.27 12.19 -1.35
CA GLU A 136 6.68 13.59 -1.42
C GLU A 136 5.57 14.51 -0.87
N ASP A 137 5.04 15.42 -1.68
CA ASP A 137 3.97 16.33 -1.30
C ASP A 137 2.56 15.75 -1.49
N TRP A 138 2.42 14.54 -2.04
CA TRP A 138 1.12 13.85 -2.09
C TRP A 138 0.87 13.16 -0.76
N ARG A 139 -0.33 13.37 -0.19
CA ARG A 139 -0.62 12.95 1.17
C ARG A 139 -2.08 12.55 1.37
N LEU A 140 -2.24 11.57 2.25
CA LEU A 140 -3.47 11.21 2.94
C LEU A 140 -3.26 11.49 4.43
N THR A 141 -4.15 12.25 5.05
CA THR A 141 -4.21 12.40 6.51
C THR A 141 -5.64 12.24 7.02
N SER A 142 -5.83 12.19 8.33
CA SER A 142 -7.16 12.33 8.92
C SER A 142 -7.18 13.21 10.15
N LYS A 143 -8.35 13.81 10.40
CA LYS A 143 -8.68 14.56 11.62
C LYS A 143 -10.18 14.50 11.86
N ASP A 144 -10.60 14.24 13.09
CA ASP A 144 -12.02 14.24 13.50
C ASP A 144 -12.92 13.41 12.56
N ASN A 145 -12.50 12.18 12.23
CA ASN A 145 -13.17 11.27 11.27
C ASN A 145 -13.29 11.80 9.82
N THR A 146 -12.59 12.88 9.47
CA THR A 146 -12.49 13.41 8.11
C THR A 146 -11.14 13.05 7.53
N HIS A 147 -11.12 12.46 6.34
CA HIS A 147 -9.89 12.17 5.60
C HIS A 147 -9.57 13.34 4.68
N HIS A 148 -8.29 13.68 4.56
CA HIS A 148 -7.82 14.75 3.69
C HIS A 148 -6.86 14.16 2.66
N LEU A 149 -7.21 14.32 1.38
CA LEU A 149 -6.38 13.95 0.24
C LEU A 149 -5.78 15.21 -0.37
N GLN A 150 -4.47 15.20 -0.60
CA GLN A 150 -3.76 16.24 -1.33
C GLN A 150 -2.82 15.59 -2.33
N ALA A 151 -2.94 15.93 -3.61
CA ALA A 151 -2.01 15.53 -4.64
C ALA A 151 -2.10 16.51 -5.81
N GLN A 152 -0.96 16.98 -6.31
CA GLN A 152 -0.93 17.87 -7.47
C GLN A 152 0.35 17.60 -8.26
N GLU A 153 0.25 17.67 -9.58
CA GLU A 153 1.36 17.50 -10.50
C GLU A 153 1.10 18.31 -11.77
N ASN A 154 2.09 19.10 -12.21
CA ASN A 154 1.99 19.96 -13.40
C ASN A 154 0.67 20.78 -13.48
N GLY A 155 0.25 21.36 -12.35
CA GLY A 155 -0.98 22.16 -12.24
C GLY A 155 -2.29 21.38 -12.30
N THR A 156 -2.25 20.04 -12.30
CA THR A 156 -3.44 19.17 -12.25
C THR A 156 -3.46 18.38 -10.95
N GLY A 157 -4.62 18.20 -10.32
CA GLY A 157 -4.71 17.37 -9.12
C GLY A 157 -5.95 17.60 -8.27
N LEU A 158 -5.84 17.33 -6.98
CA LEU A 158 -6.93 17.36 -6.02
C LEU A 158 -6.49 17.81 -4.63
N ASN A 159 -7.40 18.49 -3.93
CA ASN A 159 -7.31 18.79 -2.50
C ASN A 159 -8.72 18.62 -1.93
N LEU A 160 -8.98 17.47 -1.31
CA LEU A 160 -10.33 17.00 -0.98
C LEU A 160 -10.43 16.58 0.48
N LYS A 161 -11.55 16.95 1.11
CA LYS A 161 -11.98 16.43 2.42
C LYS A 161 -13.09 15.41 2.20
N LEU A 162 -12.95 14.24 2.80
CA LEU A 162 -13.87 13.13 2.68
C LEU A 162 -14.35 12.71 4.07
N THR A 163 -15.66 12.79 4.31
CA THR A 163 -16.27 12.43 5.59
C THR A 163 -17.12 11.18 5.41
N PRO A 164 -16.81 10.04 6.06
CA PRO A 164 -17.67 8.87 6.02
C PRO A 164 -19.06 9.19 6.56
N VAL A 165 -20.12 8.95 5.77
CA VAL A 165 -21.51 9.09 6.23
C VAL A 165 -22.17 7.75 6.54
N LYS A 166 -21.46 6.64 6.28
CA LYS A 166 -21.87 5.28 6.66
C LYS A 166 -20.81 4.66 7.56
N LYS A 167 -21.23 3.66 8.33
CA LYS A 167 -20.31 2.77 9.04
C LYS A 167 -19.38 2.08 8.02
N ARG A 168 -18.15 1.82 8.46
CA ARG A 168 -17.18 0.98 7.76
C ARG A 168 -17.78 -0.39 7.47
N VAL A 169 -17.43 -0.94 6.32
CA VAL A 169 -17.80 -2.30 5.89
C VAL A 169 -16.55 -3.17 5.94
N LEU A 170 -16.58 -4.25 6.70
CA LEU A 170 -15.60 -5.33 6.60
C LEU A 170 -16.00 -6.24 5.43
N HIS A 171 -15.05 -6.59 4.57
CA HIS A 171 -15.29 -7.41 3.40
C HIS A 171 -15.00 -8.89 3.66
N GLY A 172 -15.57 -9.77 2.84
CA GLY A 172 -15.38 -11.21 2.99
C GLY A 172 -16.00 -11.75 4.28
N ILE A 173 -15.33 -12.72 4.91
CA ILE A 173 -15.78 -13.32 6.17
C ILE A 173 -15.01 -12.62 7.29
N GLU A 174 -15.71 -11.79 8.07
CA GLU A 174 -15.15 -11.06 9.22
C GLU A 174 -13.90 -10.21 8.86
N GLY A 175 -13.83 -9.65 7.65
CA GLY A 175 -12.71 -8.83 7.19
C GLY A 175 -11.66 -9.61 6.37
N ILE A 176 -11.73 -10.94 6.34
CA ILE A 176 -10.87 -11.78 5.50
C ILE A 176 -11.51 -11.95 4.12
N SER A 177 -10.88 -11.34 3.12
CA SER A 177 -11.32 -11.42 1.72
C SER A 177 -10.38 -12.31 0.91
N GLU A 178 -10.78 -13.55 0.65
CA GLU A 178 -10.04 -14.49 -0.20
C GLU A 178 -9.90 -13.98 -1.64
N LYS A 179 -8.69 -14.10 -2.18
CA LYS A 179 -8.31 -13.66 -3.54
C LYS A 179 -7.78 -14.79 -4.42
N GLY A 180 -7.66 -16.00 -3.87
CA GLY A 180 -7.22 -17.19 -4.58
C GLY A 180 -7.30 -18.44 -3.69
N SER A 181 -7.04 -19.61 -4.27
CA SER A 181 -7.28 -20.93 -3.65
C SER A 181 -6.25 -21.37 -2.60
N GLY A 182 -5.13 -20.66 -2.43
CA GLY A 182 -4.12 -20.97 -1.43
C GLY A 182 -4.44 -20.35 -0.06
N SER A 183 -4.17 -21.07 1.04
CA SER A 183 -4.29 -20.50 2.38
C SER A 183 -3.42 -19.24 2.51
N GLY A 184 -4.00 -18.16 3.06
CA GLY A 184 -3.34 -16.87 3.15
C GLY A 184 -3.31 -16.06 1.85
N ASN A 185 -3.83 -16.57 0.73
CA ASN A 185 -4.13 -15.76 -0.47
C ASN A 185 -5.40 -14.95 -0.24
N ALA A 186 -5.37 -14.11 0.79
CA ALA A 186 -6.45 -13.27 1.22
C ALA A 186 -5.92 -11.88 1.60
N SER A 187 -6.82 -10.97 1.93
CA SER A 187 -6.47 -9.67 2.49
C SER A 187 -7.36 -9.37 3.68
N HIS A 188 -6.79 -8.74 4.71
CA HIS A 188 -7.58 -7.95 5.64
C HIS A 188 -8.14 -6.76 4.89
N TYR A 189 -9.47 -6.66 4.78
CA TYR A 189 -10.07 -5.70 3.86
C TYR A 189 -11.34 -5.08 4.41
N PHE A 190 -11.34 -3.76 4.45
CA PHE A 190 -12.52 -2.96 4.77
C PHE A 190 -12.63 -1.74 3.86
N SER A 191 -13.77 -1.06 3.91
CA SER A 191 -13.97 0.19 3.20
C SER A 191 -14.89 1.15 3.94
N PHE A 192 -14.61 2.44 3.80
CA PHE A 192 -15.61 3.48 3.99
C PHE A 192 -16.40 3.62 2.70
N THR A 193 -17.68 3.23 2.74
CA THR A 193 -18.58 3.42 1.60
C THR A 193 -19.31 4.74 1.75
N ARG A 194 -19.50 5.48 0.64
CA ARG A 194 -20.20 6.77 0.62
C ARG A 194 -19.55 7.77 1.59
N MET A 195 -18.44 8.36 1.16
CA MET A 195 -17.84 9.50 1.86
C MET A 195 -18.32 10.78 1.19
N GLU A 196 -18.95 11.67 1.95
CA GLU A 196 -19.27 13.01 1.47
C GLU A 196 -17.97 13.75 1.18
N THR A 197 -17.82 14.26 -0.04
CA THR A 197 -16.57 14.84 -0.52
C THR A 197 -16.76 16.31 -0.83
N THR A 198 -15.84 17.14 -0.35
CA THR A 198 -15.78 18.57 -0.66
C THR A 198 -14.35 19.00 -0.89
N GLY A 199 -14.13 20.09 -1.63
CA GLY A 199 -12.81 20.67 -1.81
C GLY A 199 -12.65 21.21 -3.21
N GLN A 200 -11.50 20.95 -3.81
CA GLN A 200 -11.16 21.44 -5.14
C GLN A 200 -10.38 20.41 -5.94
N ILE A 201 -10.61 20.42 -7.25
CA ILE A 201 -9.68 19.86 -8.22
C ILE A 201 -8.88 20.99 -8.85
N PHE A 202 -7.72 20.66 -9.38
CA PHE A 202 -6.90 21.58 -10.16
C PHE A 202 -6.82 21.08 -11.59
N LEU A 203 -7.03 21.96 -12.57
CA LEU A 203 -6.80 21.68 -13.99
C LEU A 203 -6.03 22.85 -14.60
N LYS A 204 -4.83 22.58 -15.14
CA LYS A 204 -3.95 23.60 -15.74
C LYS A 204 -3.68 24.80 -14.81
N GLY A 205 -3.59 24.55 -13.50
CA GLY A 205 -3.38 25.56 -12.47
C GLY A 205 -4.65 26.26 -11.98
N GLU A 206 -5.80 26.06 -12.62
CA GLU A 206 -7.09 26.59 -12.16
C GLU A 206 -7.68 25.69 -11.09
N ALA A 207 -8.02 26.27 -9.93
CA ALA A 207 -8.75 25.59 -8.87
C ALA A 207 -10.25 25.64 -9.13
N ILE A 208 -10.90 24.48 -9.14
CA ILE A 208 -12.34 24.34 -9.38
C ILE A 208 -12.96 23.76 -8.10
N PRO A 209 -13.80 24.51 -7.39
CA PRO A 209 -14.54 24.00 -6.24
C PRO A 209 -15.48 22.86 -6.66
N VAL A 210 -15.50 21.80 -5.87
CA VAL A 210 -16.26 20.58 -6.18
C VAL A 210 -16.86 19.94 -4.93
N ARG A 211 -17.90 19.13 -5.17
CA ARG A 211 -18.55 18.27 -4.17
C ARG A 211 -18.91 16.91 -4.76
N GLY A 212 -19.08 15.89 -3.92
CA GLY A 212 -19.44 14.52 -4.31
C GLY A 212 -20.00 13.67 -3.19
#